data_AF-C1E3G9-F1
#
_entry.id   AF-C1E3G9-F1
#
_cell.length_a   1.000
_cell.length_b   1.000
_cell.length_c   1.000
_cell.angle_alpha   90.00
_cell.angle_beta   90.00
_cell.angle_gamma   90.00
#
_symmetry.space_group_name_H-M   'P 1'
#
loop_
_entity.id
_entity.type
_entity.pdbx_description
1 polymer ?
#
loop_
_entity_poly.entity_id
_entity_poly.type
_entity_poly.pdbx_seq_one_letter_code
_entity_poly.pdbx_strand_id
1 'polypeptide(L)'
;MSGSTLRLYRHILKAAKTFPSKNRAGLIEEIKTEFRENAGATDAGDVQKKLALARDGLDRMRAFTGLDQGASKWDVSLKGPYDGT
;
A
#
# COMPACT_ATOMS: atom_id res chain seq x y z
N MET A 1 1.86 15.84 -7.34
CA MET A 1 0.92 14.79 -6.87
C MET A 1 -0.52 15.25 -6.95
N SER A 2 -1.41 14.39 -7.47
CA SER A 2 -2.85 14.68 -7.54
C SER A 2 -3.54 14.59 -6.18
N GLY A 3 -4.72 15.21 -6.04
CA GLY A 3 -5.51 15.15 -4.80
C GLY A 3 -5.94 13.73 -4.40
N SER A 4 -6.18 12.84 -5.37
CA SER A 4 -6.51 11.43 -5.11
C SER A 4 -5.30 10.64 -4.62
N THR A 5 -4.12 10.88 -5.21
CA THR A 5 -2.84 10.28 -4.77
C THR A 5 -2.53 10.66 -3.32
N LEU A 6 -2.75 11.92 -2.92
CA LEU A 6 -2.53 12.39 -1.55
C LEU A 6 -3.49 11.75 -0.53
N ARG A 7 -4.72 11.40 -0.94
CA ARG A 7 -5.66 10.67 -0.07
C ARG A 7 -5.20 9.22 0.10
N LEU A 8 -4.81 8.56 -0.99
CA LEU A 8 -4.25 7.19 -0.95
C LEU A 8 -3.03 7.11 -0.03
N TYR A 9 -2.06 8.02 -0.21
CA TYR A 9 -0.88 8.14 0.65
C TYR A 9 -1.23 8.24 2.14
N ARG A 10 -2.18 9.11 2.49
CA ARG A 10 -2.64 9.26 3.88
C ARG A 10 -3.27 7.99 4.44
N HIS A 11 -4.06 7.27 3.64
CA HIS A 11 -4.64 5.99 4.06
C HIS A 11 -3.58 4.91 4.28
N ILE A 12 -2.58 4.84 3.39
CA ILE A 12 -1.44 3.92 3.50
C ILE A 12 -0.65 4.19 4.77
N LEU A 13 -0.29 5.45 5.04
CA LEU A 13 0.42 5.81 6.27
C LEU A 13 -0.39 5.49 7.53
N LYS A 14 -1.72 5.67 7.49
CA LYS A 14 -2.58 5.31 8.61
C LYS A 14 -2.59 3.79 8.85
N ALA A 15 -2.68 2.99 7.79
CA ALA A 15 -2.65 1.53 7.88
C ALA A 15 -1.29 1.00 8.32
N ALA A 16 -0.19 1.56 7.80
CA ALA A 16 1.17 1.19 8.18
C ALA A 16 1.45 1.44 9.68
N LYS A 17 0.88 2.50 10.27
CA LYS A 17 1.02 2.79 11.71
C LYS A 17 0.42 1.71 12.62
N THR A 18 -0.63 1.04 12.17
CA THR A 18 -1.32 -0.03 12.90
C THR A 18 -0.87 -1.42 12.49
N PHE A 19 -0.05 -1.54 11.45
CA PHE A 19 0.40 -2.82 10.93
C PHE A 19 1.35 -3.54 11.91
N PRO A 20 1.11 -4.84 12.21
CA PRO A 20 1.93 -5.60 13.17
C PRO A 20 3.27 -6.02 12.54
N SER A 21 4.23 -5.09 12.50
CA SER A 21 5.61 -5.33 12.02
C SER A 21 6.64 -4.91 13.06
N LYS A 22 7.73 -5.68 13.17
CA LYS A 22 8.92 -5.34 13.97
C LYS A 22 9.70 -4.14 13.39
N ASN A 23 9.62 -3.94 12.06
CA ASN A 23 10.27 -2.82 11.36
C ASN A 23 9.24 -1.79 10.84
N ARG A 24 8.27 -1.42 11.68
CA ARG A 24 7.21 -0.49 11.29
C ARG A 24 7.73 0.89 10.90
N ALA A 25 8.74 1.39 11.61
CA ALA A 25 9.34 2.69 11.32
C ALA A 25 10.01 2.70 9.95
N GLY A 26 10.81 1.65 9.63
CA GLY A 26 11.42 1.49 8.32
C GLY A 26 10.39 1.42 7.20
N LEU A 27 9.32 0.62 7.37
CA LEU A 27 8.22 0.53 6.39
C LEU A 27 7.58 1.91 6.12
N ILE A 28 7.34 2.70 7.16
CA ILE A 28 6.77 4.05 7.00
C ILE A 28 7.72 4.98 6.24
N GLU A 29 9.02 4.93 6.51
CA GLU A 29 10.01 5.76 5.79
C GLU A 29 10.18 5.33 4.34
N GLU A 30 10.13 4.03 4.05
CA GLU A 30 10.16 3.49 2.70
C GLU A 30 8.94 3.98 1.89
N ILE A 31 7.73 3.85 2.45
CA ILE A 31 6.50 4.38 1.82
C ILE A 31 6.62 5.89 1.54
N LYS A 32 7.15 6.67 2.49
CA LYS A 32 7.35 8.12 2.29
C LYS A 32 8.32 8.40 1.16
N THR A 33 9.42 7.65 1.11
CA THR A 33 10.49 7.78 0.12
C THR A 33 9.94 7.46 -1.27
N GLU A 34 9.28 6.33 -1.45
CA GLU A 34 8.70 5.93 -2.74
C GLU A 34 7.68 6.95 -3.27
N PHE A 35 6.79 7.45 -2.41
CA PHE A 35 5.82 8.49 -2.81
C PHE A 35 6.52 9.80 -3.18
N ARG A 36 7.61 10.16 -2.50
CA ARG A 36 8.38 11.38 -2.79
C ARG A 36 9.13 11.27 -4.11
N GLU A 37 9.83 10.17 -4.34
CA GLU A 37 10.59 9.92 -5.57
C GLU A 37 9.68 9.90 -6.80
N ASN A 38 8.46 9.36 -6.65
CA ASN A 38 7.48 9.28 -7.73
C ASN A 38 6.53 10.49 -7.80
N ALA A 39 6.75 11.54 -7.00
CA ALA A 39 5.85 12.69 -6.95
C ALA A 39 5.80 13.48 -8.28
N GLY A 40 6.87 13.39 -9.07
CA GLY A 40 7.03 14.00 -10.38
C GLY A 40 6.82 13.06 -11.56
N ALA A 41 6.34 11.82 -11.34
CA ALA A 41 6.05 10.91 -12.45
C ALA A 41 4.91 11.48 -13.32
N THR A 42 5.17 11.62 -14.62
CA THR A 42 4.24 12.21 -15.62
C THR A 42 3.71 11.18 -16.61
N ASP A 43 4.38 10.04 -16.77
CA ASP A 43 3.91 8.96 -17.62
C ASP A 43 2.62 8.34 -17.05
N ALA A 44 1.54 8.43 -17.81
CA ALA A 44 0.23 7.99 -17.34
C ALA A 44 0.18 6.48 -17.05
N GLY A 45 0.87 5.66 -17.84
CA GLY A 45 0.88 4.20 -17.68
C GLY A 45 1.62 3.78 -16.41
N ASP A 46 2.79 4.36 -16.18
CA ASP A 46 3.62 4.15 -15.01
C ASP A 46 2.94 4.64 -13.72
N VAL A 47 2.30 5.82 -13.77
CA VAL A 47 1.51 6.33 -12.64
C VAL A 47 0.36 5.38 -12.29
N GLN A 48 -0.37 4.86 -13.28
CA GLN A 48 -1.46 3.90 -13.01
C GLN A 48 -0.93 2.60 -12.38
N LYS A 49 0.20 2.06 -12.88
CA LYS A 49 0.83 0.87 -12.30
C LYS A 49 1.24 1.08 -10.85
N LYS A 50 1.90 2.21 -10.55
CA LYS A 50 2.30 2.58 -9.19
C LYS A 50 1.10 2.78 -8.26
N LEU A 51 0.03 3.40 -8.77
CA LEU A 51 -1.21 3.55 -8.00
C LEU A 51 -1.92 2.22 -7.75
N ALA A 52 -1.89 1.29 -8.70
CA ALA A 52 -2.44 -0.06 -8.53
C ALA A 52 -1.67 -0.83 -7.45
N LEU A 53 -0.33 -0.81 -7.51
CA LEU A 53 0.53 -1.42 -6.48
C LEU A 53 0.26 -0.83 -5.09
N ALA A 54 0.17 0.49 -4.99
CA ALA A 54 -0.10 1.17 -3.72
C ALA A 54 -1.48 0.83 -3.14
N ARG A 55 -2.50 0.63 -3.99
CA ARG A 55 -3.84 0.18 -3.57
C ARG A 55 -3.82 -1.26 -3.04
N ASP A 56 -3.17 -2.17 -3.75
CA ASP A 56 -3.00 -3.56 -3.31
C ASP A 56 -2.25 -3.65 -1.97
N GLY A 57 -1.18 -2.86 -1.81
CA GLY A 57 -0.47 -2.74 -0.53
C GLY A 57 -1.36 -2.24 0.62
N LEU A 58 -2.22 -1.25 0.36
CA LEU A 58 -3.19 -0.76 1.34
C LEU A 58 -4.21 -1.84 1.74
N ASP A 59 -4.73 -2.58 0.77
CA ASP A 59 -5.71 -3.64 1.03
C ASP A 59 -5.11 -4.77 1.86
N ARG A 60 -3.86 -5.17 1.56
CA ARG A 60 -3.11 -6.12 2.38
C ARG A 60 -2.93 -5.62 3.82
N MET A 61 -2.46 -4.38 4.00
CA MET A 61 -2.28 -3.82 5.36
C MET A 61 -3.60 -3.77 6.13
N ARG A 62 -4.69 -3.37 5.46
CA ARG A 62 -6.03 -3.34 6.07
C ARG A 62 -6.51 -4.71 6.46
N ALA A 63 -6.32 -5.72 5.61
CA ALA A 63 -6.67 -7.10 5.91
C ALA A 63 -6.00 -7.58 7.21
N PHE A 64 -4.70 -7.30 7.38
CA PHE A 64 -3.99 -7.64 8.62
C PHE A 64 -4.50 -6.89 9.84
N THR A 65 -4.91 -5.63 9.70
CA THR A 65 -5.42 -4.83 10.83
C THR A 65 -6.90 -5.10 11.15
N GLY A 66 -7.68 -5.60 10.19
CA GLY A 66 -9.11 -5.92 10.33
C GLY A 66 -9.38 -7.32 10.88
N LEU A 67 -8.38 -8.19 10.92
CA LEU A 67 -8.47 -9.56 11.48
C LEU A 67 -8.65 -9.61 13.00
N ASP A 68 -8.48 -8.49 13.72
CA ASP A 68 -8.61 -8.44 15.19
C ASP A 68 -10.06 -8.20 15.68
N GLN A 69 -11.03 -7.98 14.79
CA GLN A 69 -12.44 -7.75 15.18
C GLN A 69 -13.39 -8.95 14.96
N GLY A 70 -12.87 -10.16 14.71
CA GLY A 70 -13.62 -11.38 15.00
C GLY A 70 -13.93 -12.35 13.86
N ALA A 71 -13.12 -12.46 12.81
CA ALA A 71 -13.34 -13.49 11.79
C ALA A 71 -12.14 -14.42 11.61
N SER A 72 -12.36 -15.68 11.99
CA SER A 72 -11.47 -16.80 11.82
C SER A 72 -11.11 -17.06 10.34
N LYS A 73 -9.83 -17.41 10.14
CA LYS A 73 -9.30 -18.27 9.07
C LYS A 73 -9.61 -17.82 7.63
N TRP A 74 -8.72 -17.04 7.02
CA TRP A 74 -8.67 -16.96 5.56
C TRP A 74 -7.25 -17.05 5.00
N ASP A 75 -7.17 -17.89 3.97
CA ASP A 75 -6.01 -18.38 3.24
C ASP A 75 -5.35 -17.25 2.44
N VAL A 76 -4.07 -17.00 2.69
CA VAL A 76 -3.30 -16.03 1.90
C VAL A 76 -2.95 -16.70 0.58
N SER A 77 -3.89 -16.68 -0.37
CA SER A 77 -3.53 -16.84 -1.78
C SER A 77 -2.73 -15.59 -2.17
N LEU A 78 -1.41 -15.67 -2.01
CA LEU A 78 -0.44 -14.77 -2.63
C LEU A 78 -0.68 -14.85 -4.13
N LYS A 79 -1.63 -14.04 -4.63
CA LYS A 79 -1.78 -13.82 -6.07
C LYS A 79 -0.40 -13.39 -6.53
N GLY A 80 0.19 -14.22 -7.40
CA GLY A 80 1.57 -14.10 -7.85
C GLY A 80 1.87 -12.70 -8.40
N PRO A 81 3.16 -12.37 -8.55
CA PRO A 81 3.59 -11.06 -8.99
C PRO A 81 2.86 -10.69 -10.29
N TYR A 82 2.25 -9.50 -10.28
CA TYR A 82 1.53 -8.90 -11.41
C TYR A 82 2.14 -9.28 -12.77
N ASP A 83 1.46 -10.19 -13.45
CA ASP A 83 1.73 -10.71 -14.77
C ASP A 83 1.02 -9.79 -15.76
N GLY A 84 1.68 -8.68 -16.08
CA GLY A 84 1.18 -7.63 -16.97
C GLY A 84 1.06 -8.05 -18.44
N THR A 85 0.14 -8.96 -18.75
CA THR A 85 -0.34 -9.22 -20.11
C THR A 85 -1.61 -8.45 -20.42
#